data_AF-A0A965PBU2-F1
#
_entry.id   AF-A0A965PBU2-F1
#
_cell.length_a   1.000
_cell.length_b   1.000
_cell.length_c   1.000
_cell.angle_alpha   90.00
_cell.angle_beta   90.00
_cell.angle_gamma   90.00
#
_symmetry.space_group_name_H-M   'P 1'
#
loop_
_entity.id
_entity.type
_entity.pdbx_description
1 polymer ?
#
loop_
_entity_poly.entity_id
_entity_poly.type
_entity_poly.pdbx_seq_one_letter_code
_entity_poly.pdbx_strand_id
1 'polypeptide(L)' 'MEELNYLLKFIRNELAANREFISRDNCTDYAHYKYLCGLIRGLEVAEQSITDLAEKIKND' A
#
# COMPACT_ATOMS: atom_id res chain seq x y z
N MET A 1 0.56 -18.28 6.78
CA MET A 1 -0.15 -17.78 5.57
C MET A 1 -1.21 -16.76 5.97
N GLU A 2 -1.95 -17.03 7.05
CA GLU A 2 -2.95 -16.12 7.62
C GLU A 2 -2.33 -14.77 8.05
N GLU A 3 -1.12 -14.79 8.58
CA GLU A 3 -0.36 -13.61 9.02
C GLU A 3 0.02 -12.70 7.85
N LEU A 4 0.47 -13.29 6.73
CA LEU A 4 0.77 -12.53 5.51
C LEU A 4 -0.49 -11.95 4.89
N ASN A 5 -1.60 -12.69 4.92
CA ASN A 5 -2.90 -12.20 4.47
C ASN A 5 -3.42 -11.03 5.32
N TYR A 6 -3.21 -11.08 6.64
CA TYR A 6 -3.53 -9.97 7.54
C TYR A 6 -2.74 -8.71 7.16
N LEU A 7 -1.43 -8.83 6.94
CA LEU A 7 -0.57 -7.71 6.51
C LEU A 7 -1.00 -7.16 5.14
N LEU A 8 -1.28 -8.02 4.16
CA LEU A 8 -1.76 -7.59 2.85
C LEU A 8 -3.09 -6.84 2.95
N LYS A 9 -4.01 -7.30 3.80
CA LYS A 9 -5.29 -6.61 4.03
C LYS A 9 -5.07 -5.21 4.62
N PHE A 10 -4.17 -5.09 5.60
CA PHE A 10 -3.82 -3.79 6.18
C PHE A 10 -3.26 -2.84 5.12
N ILE A 11 -2.27 -3.28 4.34
CA ILE A 11 -1.64 -2.45 3.30
C ILE A 11 -2.66 -2.00 2.25
N ARG A 12 -3.56 -2.90 1.81
CA ARG A 12 -4.61 -2.57 0.84
C ARG A 12 -5.60 -1.54 1.37
N ASN A 13 -5.95 -1.61 2.65
CA ASN A 13 -6.82 -0.61 3.28
C ASN A 13 -6.13 0.76 3.31
N GLU A 14 -4.85 0.83 3.68
CA GLU A 14 -4.08 2.06 3.66
C GLU A 14 -3.94 2.64 2.25
N LEU A 15 -3.67 1.79 1.24
CA LEU A 15 -3.64 2.21 -0.16
C LEU A 15 -4.98 2.79 -0.61
N ALA A 16 -6.09 2.13 -0.29
CA ALA A 16 -7.42 2.61 -0.62
C ALA A 16 -7.70 3.97 0.02
N ALA A 17 -7.41 4.13 1.32
CA ALA A 17 -7.61 5.38 2.04
C ALA A 17 -6.78 6.54 1.45
N ASN A 18 -5.50 6.31 1.16
CA ASN A 18 -4.62 7.35 0.60
C ASN A 18 -5.00 7.72 -0.84
N ARG A 19 -5.36 6.75 -1.67
CA ARG A 19 -5.84 7.00 -3.05
C ARG A 19 -7.15 7.78 -3.03
N GLU A 20 -8.07 7.41 -2.15
CA GLU A 20 -9.33 8.13 -1.96
C GLU A 20 -9.08 9.57 -1.49
N PHE A 21 -8.17 9.75 -0.53
CA PHE A 21 -7.80 11.07 -0.04
C PHE A 21 -7.32 12.00 -1.16
N ILE A 22 -6.42 11.50 -2.03
CA ILE A 22 -5.94 12.25 -3.20
C ILE A 22 -7.09 12.53 -4.18
N SER A 23 -7.96 11.55 -4.44
CA SER A 23 -9.05 11.68 -5.43
C SER A 23 -10.11 12.72 -5.07
N ARG A 24 -10.24 13.05 -3.77
CA ARG A 24 -11.22 13.98 -3.23
C ARG A 24 -10.72 15.42 -3.13
N ASP A 25 -9.60 15.74 -3.79
CA ASP A 25 -8.97 17.07 -3.75
C ASP A 25 -8.63 17.56 -2.31
N ASN A 26 -8.37 16.61 -1.40
CA ASN A 26 -8.03 16.93 0.00
C ASN A 26 -6.56 17.33 0.19
N CYS A 27 -5.77 17.41 -0.89
CA CYS A 27 -4.36 17.80 -0.81
C CYS A 27 -4.26 19.32 -0.61
N THR A 28 -3.66 19.73 0.50
CA THR A 28 -3.54 21.15 0.89
C THR A 28 -2.59 21.94 0.00
N ASP A 29 -1.57 21.28 -0.55
CA ASP A 29 -0.60 21.83 -1.49
C ASP A 29 0.09 20.71 -2.30
N TYR A 30 0.97 21.11 -3.21
CA TYR A 30 1.75 20.17 -4.02
C TYR A 30 2.72 19.33 -3.19
N ALA A 31 3.24 19.84 -2.07
CA ALA A 31 4.16 19.11 -1.21
C ALA A 31 3.44 17.95 -0.50
N HIS A 32 2.24 18.19 0.00
CA HIS A 32 1.35 17.20 0.59
C HIS A 32 0.94 16.15 -0.45
N TYR A 33 0.55 16.56 -1.66
CA TYR A 33 0.28 15.62 -2.75
C TYR A 33 1.49 14.71 -3.03
N LYS A 34 2.68 15.30 -3.19
CA LYS A 34 3.93 14.55 -3.45
C LYS A 34 4.26 13.59 -2.31
N TYR A 35 4.04 13.99 -1.06
CA TYR A 35 4.20 13.13 0.11
C TYR A 35 3.28 11.91 0.03
N LEU A 36 1.98 12.11 -0.23
CA LEU A 36 1.01 11.02 -0.34
C LEU A 36 1.33 10.08 -1.52
N CYS A 37 1.76 10.61 -2.67
CA CYS A 37 2.24 9.78 -3.77
C CYS A 37 3.45 8.93 -3.38
N GLY A 38 4.39 9.49 -2.61
CA GLY A 38 5.54 8.76 -2.08
C GLY A 38 5.12 7.64 -1.12
N LEU A 39 4.16 7.92 -0.24
CA LEU A 39 3.60 6.94 0.69
C LEU A 39 2.90 5.80 -0.05
N ILE A 40 2.04 6.10 -1.03
CA ILE A 40 1.38 5.11 -1.90
C ILE A 40 2.41 4.22 -2.58
N ARG A 41 3.46 4.82 -3.17
CA ARG A 41 4.53 4.05 -3.82
C ARG A 41 5.23 3.11 -2.84
N GLY A 42 5.50 3.55 -1.62
CA GLY A 42 6.11 2.71 -0.58
C GLY A 42 5.21 1.53 -0.21
N LEU A 43 3.91 1.77 -0.05
CA LEU A 43 2.92 0.73 0.25
C LEU A 43 2.78 -0.29 -0.90
N GLU A 44 2.82 0.15 -2.15
CA GLU A 44 2.78 -0.75 -3.33
C GLU A 44 4.00 -1.68 -3.38
N VAL A 45 5.21 -1.16 -3.10
CA VAL A 45 6.43 -1.99 -3.02
C VAL A 45 6.34 -3.00 -1.87
N ALA A 46 5.79 -2.59 -0.72
CA ALA A 46 5.59 -3.48 0.41
C ALA A 46 4.57 -4.59 0.10
N GLU A 47 3.44 -4.24 -0.57
CA GLU A 47 2.44 -5.22 -1.01
C GLU A 47 3.07 -6.28 -1.92
N GLN A 48 3.86 -5.84 -2.91
CA GLN A 48 4.54 -6.75 -3.83
C GLN A 48 5.53 -7.65 -3.09
N SER A 49 6.36 -7.09 -2.21
CA SER A 49 7.37 -7.85 -1.46
C SER A 49 6.75 -8.95 -0.59
N ILE A 50 5.61 -8.67 0.04
CA ILE A 50 4.87 -9.66 0.84
C ILE A 50 4.21 -10.72 -0.05
N THR A 51 3.72 -10.31 -1.22
CA THR A 51 3.14 -11.22 -2.21
C THR A 51 4.19 -12.21 -2.72
N ASP A 52 5.37 -11.71 -3.09
CA ASP A 52 6.50 -12.52 -3.54
C ASP A 52 6.94 -13.52 -2.45
N LEU A 53 7.01 -13.06 -1.19
CA LEU A 53 7.32 -13.93 -0.06
C LEU A 53 6.25 -15.02 0.14
N ALA A 54 4.97 -14.67 0.03
CA ALA A 54 3.88 -15.63 0.15
C ALA A 54 3.92 -16.67 -0.97
N GLU A 55 4.26 -16.27 -2.20
CA GLU A 55 4.44 -17.19 -3.33
C GLU A 55 5.64 -18.11 -3.12
N LYS A 56 6.77 -17.58 -2.67
CA LYS A 56 7.94 -18.40 -2.33
C LYS A 56 7.60 -19.46 -1.28
N ILE A 57 6.94 -19.08 -0.19
CA ILE A 57 6.54 -20.01 0.89
C ILE A 57 5.55 -21.09 0.39
N LYS A 58 4.72 -20.79 -0.61
CA LYS A 58 3.80 -21.79 -1.20
C LYS A 58 4.49 -22.78 -2.13
N ASN A 59 5.57 -22.35 -2.77
CA ASN A 59 6.30 -23.10 -3.78
C ASN A 59 7.51 -23.87 -3.19
N ASP A 60 7.90 -23.56 -1.95
CA ASP A 60 8.82 -24.34 -1.10
C ASP A 60 8.08 -25.48 -0.38
#